data_AF-A0A9X3P8A2-F1
#
_entry.id   AF-A0A9X3P8A2-F1
#
_cell.length_a   1.000
_cell.length_b   1.000
_cell.length_c   1.000
_cell.angle_alpha   90.00
_cell.angle_beta   90.00
_cell.angle_gamma   90.00
#
_symmetry.space_group_name_H-M   'P 1'
#
loop_
_entity.id
_entity.type
_entity.pdbx_description
1 polymer ?
#
loop_
_entity_poly.entity_id
_entity_poly.type
_entity_poly.pdbx_seq_one_letter_code
_entity_poly.pdbx_strand_id
1 'polypeptide(L)'
;MTASASATVSALLAELGDRWATPEKIAAVKERLIADLPGWKTPAAYGLGMYDVSGELVFGVKNVGEHPLPAVVMATILGHEGGSKSYEINAATLQQAIRLLEPAGACRAYDHPNLAEWKKILKLLKGDRQLEAKMVFVADFDDWREDDDIDDLCEAVYYDAKSTRSKGPDRG
;
A
#
# COMPACT_ATOMS: atom_id res chain seq x y z
N MET A 1 2.09 -26.11 -10.74
CA MET A 1 0.82 -25.43 -11.07
C MET A 1 0.61 -24.36 -10.01
N THR A 2 0.95 -23.10 -10.30
CA THR A 2 0.69 -21.96 -9.41
C THR A 2 -0.80 -21.64 -9.44
N ALA A 3 -1.44 -21.56 -8.27
CA ALA A 3 -2.80 -21.06 -8.18
C ALA A 3 -2.84 -19.62 -8.74
N SER A 4 -3.86 -19.29 -9.54
CA SER A 4 -4.09 -17.90 -9.96
C SER A 4 -4.27 -17.02 -8.72
N ALA A 5 -3.74 -15.79 -8.73
CA ALA A 5 -3.82 -14.85 -7.61
C ALA A 5 -5.24 -14.67 -7.06
N SER A 6 -6.27 -14.80 -7.90
CA SER A 6 -7.70 -14.76 -7.49
C SER A 6 -8.12 -15.95 -6.61
N ALA A 7 -7.60 -17.15 -6.89
CA ALA A 7 -7.84 -18.33 -6.07
C ALA A 7 -7.15 -18.20 -4.70
N THR A 8 -5.92 -17.68 -4.68
CA THR A 8 -5.17 -17.38 -3.45
C THR A 8 -5.92 -16.39 -2.56
N VAL A 9 -6.40 -15.27 -3.11
CA VAL A 9 -7.19 -14.28 -2.34
C VAL A 9 -8.48 -14.90 -1.81
N SER A 10 -9.14 -15.75 -2.59
CA SER A 10 -10.37 -16.41 -2.13
C SER A 10 -10.12 -17.37 -0.96
N ALA A 11 -9.02 -18.13 -1.00
CA ALA A 11 -8.62 -19.02 0.10
C ALA A 11 -8.26 -18.22 1.36
N LEU A 12 -7.48 -17.14 1.22
CA LEU A 12 -7.14 -16.25 2.33
C LEU A 12 -8.39 -15.65 2.98
N LEU A 13 -9.35 -15.16 2.19
CA LEU A 13 -10.59 -14.60 2.75
C LEU A 13 -11.48 -15.65 3.42
N ALA A 14 -11.51 -16.88 2.91
CA ALA A 14 -12.23 -17.97 3.55
C ALA A 14 -11.64 -18.31 4.93
N GLU A 15 -10.32 -18.19 5.09
CA GLU A 15 -9.62 -18.38 6.36
C GLU A 15 -9.78 -17.18 7.30
N LEU A 16 -9.50 -15.96 6.80
CA LEU A 16 -9.41 -14.75 7.61
C LEU A 16 -10.78 -14.18 8.00
N GLY A 17 -11.82 -14.56 7.28
CA GLY A 17 -13.18 -14.03 7.39
C GLY A 17 -13.39 -12.76 6.55
N ASP A 18 -14.66 -12.43 6.32
CA ASP A 18 -15.10 -11.34 5.44
C ASP A 18 -15.30 -10.00 6.16
N ARG A 19 -15.17 -9.95 7.49
CA ARG A 19 -15.28 -8.72 8.30
C ARG A 19 -14.28 -8.70 9.45
N TRP A 20 -13.44 -7.66 9.50
CA TRP A 20 -12.47 -7.45 10.58
C TRP A 20 -12.85 -6.21 11.38
N ALA A 21 -13.86 -6.34 12.25
CA ALA A 21 -14.52 -5.19 12.88
C ALA A 21 -13.75 -4.56 14.05
N THR A 22 -12.65 -5.17 14.53
CA THR A 22 -11.89 -4.68 15.67
C THR A 22 -10.40 -4.52 15.34
N PRO A 23 -9.69 -3.61 16.04
CA PRO A 23 -8.24 -3.46 15.88
C PRO A 23 -7.47 -4.76 16.14
N GLU A 24 -7.90 -5.57 17.12
CA GLU A 24 -7.26 -6.85 17.47
C GLU A 24 -7.40 -7.86 16.33
N LYS A 25 -8.57 -7.91 15.68
CA LYS A 25 -8.76 -8.78 14.51
C LYS A 25 -7.90 -8.32 13.34
N ILE A 26 -7.78 -7.01 13.11
CA ILE A 26 -6.88 -6.45 12.09
C ILE A 26 -5.40 -6.81 12.39
N ALA A 27 -4.99 -6.71 13.65
CA ALA A 27 -3.65 -7.10 14.07
C ALA A 27 -3.38 -8.60 13.84
N ALA A 28 -4.32 -9.47 14.23
CA ALA A 28 -4.21 -10.92 14.01
C ALA A 28 -4.16 -11.30 12.52
N VAL A 29 -4.97 -10.64 11.68
CA VAL A 29 -4.95 -10.86 10.22
C VAL A 29 -3.61 -10.43 9.63
N LYS A 30 -3.11 -9.26 10.02
CA LYS A 30 -1.77 -8.79 9.61
C LYS A 30 -0.70 -9.82 9.97
N GLU A 31 -0.65 -10.29 11.22
CA GLU A 31 0.32 -11.29 11.68
C GLU A 31 0.21 -12.59 10.88
N ARG A 32 -1.01 -13.04 10.59
CA ARG A 32 -1.26 -14.23 9.78
C ARG A 32 -0.75 -14.09 8.36
N LEU A 33 -0.95 -12.94 7.71
CA LEU A 33 -0.44 -12.67 6.36
C LEU A 33 1.10 -12.57 6.34
N ILE A 34 1.70 -11.95 7.36
CA ILE A 34 3.17 -11.89 7.51
C ILE A 34 3.76 -13.30 7.62
N ALA A 35 3.10 -14.22 8.32
CA ALA A 35 3.57 -15.60 8.45
C ALA A 35 3.70 -16.35 7.10
N ASP A 36 2.95 -15.92 6.07
CA ASP A 36 3.01 -16.47 4.71
C ASP A 36 4.02 -15.73 3.80
N LEU A 37 4.74 -14.75 4.34
CA LEU A 37 5.78 -13.99 3.63
C LEU A 37 7.14 -14.20 4.31
N PRO A 38 7.83 -15.31 4.03
CA PRO A 38 9.19 -15.52 4.51
C PRO A 38 10.08 -14.34 4.11
N GLY A 39 10.85 -13.81 5.06
CA GLY A 39 11.74 -12.68 4.82
C GLY A 39 11.10 -11.31 5.00
N TRP A 40 9.77 -11.21 5.19
CA TRP A 40 9.07 -9.95 5.36
C TRP A 40 9.74 -9.03 6.37
N LYS A 41 10.01 -7.80 5.93
CA LYS A 41 10.40 -6.68 6.78
C LYS A 41 9.44 -5.53 6.53
N THR A 42 8.99 -4.91 7.61
CA THR A 42 8.19 -3.68 7.51
C THR A 42 9.00 -2.61 6.78
N PRO A 43 8.47 -2.01 5.71
CA PRO A 43 9.16 -0.93 5.00
C PRO A 43 9.22 0.34 5.86
N ALA A 44 10.28 1.14 5.69
CA ALA A 44 10.37 2.48 6.25
C ALA A 44 9.27 3.39 5.69
N ALA A 45 8.95 3.26 4.39
CA ALA A 45 7.80 3.90 3.78
C ALA A 45 7.21 3.09 2.63
N TYR A 46 5.94 3.33 2.33
CA TYR A 46 5.30 2.78 1.14
C TYR A 46 4.15 3.66 0.62
N GLY A 47 3.84 3.51 -0.66
CA GLY A 47 2.75 4.23 -1.31
C GLY A 47 2.29 3.57 -2.60
N LEU A 48 1.03 3.82 -2.97
CA LEU A 48 0.50 3.53 -4.31
C LEU A 48 0.33 4.86 -5.03
N GLY A 49 1.13 5.10 -6.06
CA GLY A 49 1.14 6.32 -6.85
C GLY A 49 0.65 6.11 -8.28
N MET A 50 0.37 7.21 -8.97
CA MET A 50 0.16 7.25 -10.42
C MET A 50 0.96 8.39 -11.01
N TYR A 51 1.46 8.24 -12.24
CA TYR A 51 2.11 9.35 -12.94
C TYR A 51 1.10 10.43 -13.28
N ASP A 52 1.49 11.68 -13.07
CA ASP A 52 0.74 12.83 -13.54
C ASP A 52 1.14 13.22 -14.98
N VAL A 53 0.61 14.34 -15.46
CA VAL A 53 0.86 14.82 -16.82
C VAL A 53 2.30 15.29 -17.06
N SER A 54 3.04 15.59 -15.99
CA SER A 54 4.48 15.93 -16.03
C SER A 54 5.37 14.68 -16.04
N GLY A 55 4.80 13.51 -15.73
CA GLY A 55 5.55 12.27 -15.58
C GLY A 55 6.11 12.06 -14.16
N GLU A 56 5.67 12.83 -13.17
CA GLU A 56 6.05 12.63 -11.76
C GLU A 56 5.09 11.65 -11.09
N LEU A 57 5.62 10.76 -10.24
CA LEU A 57 4.80 9.80 -9.52
C LEU A 57 4.12 10.45 -8.30
N VAL A 58 2.81 10.68 -8.39
CA VAL A 58 2.04 11.34 -7.33
C VAL A 58 1.34 10.32 -6.43
N PHE A 59 1.53 10.47 -5.13
CA PHE A 59 0.96 9.59 -4.11
C PHE A 59 -0.16 10.28 -3.32
N GLY A 60 -1.41 9.80 -3.51
CA GLY A 60 -2.56 10.28 -2.75
C GLY A 60 -2.52 9.91 -1.26
N VAL A 61 -1.94 8.75 -0.93
CA VAL A 61 -1.65 8.31 0.45
C VAL A 61 -0.26 7.70 0.51
N LYS A 62 0.53 8.16 1.48
CA LYS A 62 1.88 7.68 1.80
C LYS A 62 1.90 7.27 3.25
N ASN A 63 2.67 6.23 3.58
CA ASN A 63 2.76 5.71 4.93
C ASN A 63 4.23 5.64 5.32
N VAL A 64 4.57 6.10 6.53
CA VAL A 64 5.93 6.12 7.07
C VAL A 64 5.91 5.41 8.42
N GLY A 65 6.59 4.26 8.52
CA GLY A 65 6.70 3.46 9.76
C GLY A 65 5.39 2.92 10.36
N GLU A 66 4.23 3.26 9.79
CA GLU A 66 2.90 2.98 10.32
C GLU A 66 2.03 2.18 9.34
N HIS A 67 0.87 1.73 9.82
CA HIS A 67 -0.15 1.02 9.03
C HIS A 67 0.39 -0.17 8.21
N PRO A 68 1.03 -1.17 8.83
CA PRO A 68 1.65 -2.26 8.08
C PRO A 68 0.65 -3.17 7.33
N LEU A 69 -0.64 -3.17 7.66
CA LEU A 69 -1.60 -4.08 7.02
C LEU A 69 -1.72 -3.85 5.49
N PRO A 70 -1.98 -2.64 4.97
CA PRO A 70 -1.96 -2.40 3.53
C PRO A 70 -0.63 -2.80 2.85
N ALA A 71 0.52 -2.51 3.48
CA ALA A 71 1.82 -2.92 2.96
C ALA A 71 1.91 -4.45 2.81
N VAL A 72 1.55 -5.18 3.88
CA VAL A 72 1.54 -6.65 3.91
C VAL A 72 0.56 -7.21 2.88
N VAL A 73 -0.65 -6.65 2.75
CA VAL A 73 -1.64 -7.09 1.76
C VAL A 73 -1.06 -6.96 0.35
N MET A 74 -0.48 -5.81 0.02
CA MET A 74 0.06 -5.63 -1.33
C MET A 74 1.30 -6.51 -1.55
N ALA A 75 2.12 -6.71 -0.52
CA ALA A 75 3.24 -7.64 -0.57
C ALA A 75 2.81 -9.09 -0.80
N THR A 76 1.73 -9.55 -0.17
CA THR A 76 1.11 -10.86 -0.41
C THR A 76 0.68 -11.03 -1.86
N ILE A 77 0.14 -9.97 -2.49
CA ILE A 77 -0.30 -10.02 -3.90
C ILE A 77 0.90 -9.99 -4.86
N LEU A 78 1.93 -9.21 -4.55
CA LEU A 78 3.09 -9.01 -5.42
C LEU A 78 4.22 -10.03 -5.20
N GLY A 79 4.15 -10.85 -4.15
CA GLY A 79 5.27 -11.67 -3.70
C GLY A 79 6.46 -10.84 -3.25
N HIS A 80 6.22 -9.67 -2.66
CA HIS A 80 7.28 -8.83 -2.11
C HIS A 80 7.69 -9.35 -0.74
N GLU A 81 8.95 -9.78 -0.62
CA GLU A 81 9.48 -10.34 0.62
C GLU A 81 10.26 -9.29 1.45
N GLY A 82 10.57 -8.13 0.88
CA GLY A 82 11.28 -7.04 1.55
C GLY A 82 12.27 -6.32 0.63
N GLY A 83 12.94 -5.30 1.17
CA GLY A 83 13.83 -4.42 0.41
C GLY A 83 13.11 -3.24 -0.24
N SER A 84 13.86 -2.26 -0.74
CA SER A 84 13.30 -1.15 -1.51
C SER A 84 12.97 -1.64 -2.92
N LYS A 85 11.73 -1.43 -3.40
CA LYS A 85 11.30 -1.84 -4.74
C LYS A 85 10.02 -1.16 -5.22
N SER A 86 9.98 -0.83 -6.50
CA SER A 86 8.79 -0.41 -7.25
C SER A 86 8.16 -1.56 -8.05
N TYR A 87 6.84 -1.54 -8.20
CA TYR A 87 6.07 -2.54 -8.95
C TYR A 87 5.00 -1.86 -9.79
N GLU A 88 4.88 -2.25 -11.06
CA GLU A 88 3.74 -1.88 -11.90
C GLU A 88 2.44 -2.53 -11.40
N ILE A 89 1.39 -1.72 -11.29
CA ILE A 89 0.08 -2.14 -10.78
C ILE A 89 -0.98 -1.91 -11.84
N ASN A 90 -1.45 -3.01 -12.42
CA ASN A 90 -2.64 -2.97 -13.27
C ASN A 90 -3.94 -3.08 -12.45
N ALA A 91 -5.07 -2.80 -13.11
CA ALA A 91 -6.40 -2.83 -12.49
C ALA A 91 -6.77 -4.19 -11.87
N ALA A 92 -6.32 -5.31 -12.45
CA ALA A 92 -6.63 -6.64 -11.94
C ALA A 92 -5.87 -6.93 -10.64
N THR A 93 -4.57 -6.63 -10.59
CA THR A 93 -3.73 -6.74 -9.38
C THR A 93 -4.30 -5.88 -8.26
N LEU A 94 -4.61 -4.60 -8.55
CA LEU A 94 -5.17 -3.69 -7.55
C LEU A 94 -6.56 -4.15 -7.06
N GLN A 95 -7.39 -4.71 -7.95
CA GLN A 95 -8.67 -5.27 -7.56
C GLN A 95 -8.53 -6.45 -6.59
N GLN A 96 -7.53 -7.32 -6.77
CA GLN A 96 -7.26 -8.41 -5.83
C GLN A 96 -6.78 -7.90 -4.48
N ALA A 97 -5.88 -6.91 -4.46
CA ALA A 97 -5.41 -6.28 -3.22
C ALA A 97 -6.55 -5.58 -2.46
N ILE A 98 -7.42 -4.84 -3.16
CA ILE A 98 -8.60 -4.21 -2.56
C ILE A 98 -9.53 -5.26 -1.99
N ARG A 99 -9.80 -6.35 -2.72
CA ARG A 99 -10.66 -7.44 -2.24
C ARG A 99 -10.12 -8.07 -0.96
N LEU A 100 -8.80 -8.26 -0.88
CA LEU A 100 -8.17 -8.79 0.33
C LEU A 100 -8.21 -7.79 1.50
N LEU A 101 -8.06 -6.49 1.25
CA LEU A 101 -8.06 -5.45 2.29
C LEU A 101 -9.47 -5.02 2.75
N GLU A 102 -10.49 -5.18 1.90
CA GLU A 102 -11.85 -4.66 2.13
C GLU A 102 -12.50 -5.06 3.47
N PRO A 103 -12.31 -6.28 4.01
CA PRO A 103 -12.81 -6.65 5.34
C PRO A 103 -12.36 -5.73 6.47
N ALA A 104 -11.19 -5.08 6.35
CA ALA A 104 -10.70 -4.10 7.34
C ALA A 104 -11.62 -2.89 7.47
N GLY A 105 -12.34 -2.52 6.40
CA GLY A 105 -13.30 -1.42 6.40
C GLY A 105 -14.50 -1.62 7.34
N ALA A 106 -14.67 -2.80 7.93
CA ALA A 106 -15.63 -3.04 9.00
C ALA A 106 -15.21 -2.43 10.33
N CYS A 107 -13.91 -2.23 10.58
CA CYS A 107 -13.43 -1.55 11.77
C CYS A 107 -13.66 -0.05 11.64
N ARG A 108 -14.38 0.54 12.61
CA ARG A 108 -14.69 1.98 12.64
C ARG A 108 -13.86 2.76 13.67
N ALA A 109 -12.89 2.11 14.31
CA ALA A 109 -12.03 2.74 15.31
C ALA A 109 -11.07 3.79 14.70
N TYR A 110 -10.83 3.72 13.39
CA TYR A 110 -10.02 4.65 12.62
C TYR A 110 -10.42 4.62 11.14
N ASP A 111 -9.98 5.63 10.40
CA ASP A 111 -10.16 5.71 8.96
C ASP A 111 -9.23 4.75 8.20
N HIS A 112 -9.63 4.41 6.97
CA HIS A 112 -8.88 3.51 6.09
C HIS A 112 -8.42 4.25 4.83
N PRO A 113 -7.51 5.24 4.95
CA PRO A 113 -7.12 6.11 3.84
C PRO A 113 -6.54 5.32 2.66
N ASN A 114 -5.71 4.31 2.92
CA ASN A 114 -5.18 3.43 1.87
C ASN A 114 -6.29 2.72 1.09
N LEU A 115 -7.27 2.11 1.77
CA LEU A 115 -8.37 1.41 1.09
C LEU A 115 -9.23 2.38 0.27
N ALA A 116 -9.51 3.58 0.81
CA ALA A 116 -10.25 4.61 0.10
C ALA A 116 -9.49 5.07 -1.16
N GLU A 117 -8.19 5.29 -1.06
CA GLU A 117 -7.34 5.75 -2.16
C GLU A 117 -7.20 4.69 -3.26
N TRP A 118 -6.94 3.43 -2.87
CA TRP A 118 -6.86 2.32 -3.81
C TRP A 118 -8.16 2.16 -4.61
N LYS A 119 -9.33 2.33 -3.97
CA LYS A 119 -10.63 2.32 -4.64
C LYS A 119 -10.79 3.46 -5.66
N LYS A 120 -10.16 4.62 -5.45
CA LYS A 120 -10.14 5.71 -6.44
C LYS A 120 -9.23 5.36 -7.62
N ILE A 121 -7.99 4.95 -7.35
CA ILE A 121 -7.01 4.56 -8.37
C ILE A 121 -7.56 3.43 -9.25
N LEU A 122 -8.21 2.42 -8.66
CA LEU A 122 -8.85 1.34 -9.43
C LEU A 122 -9.92 1.85 -10.42
N LYS A 123 -10.69 2.88 -10.05
CA LYS A 123 -11.69 3.47 -10.95
C LYS A 123 -11.01 4.15 -12.13
N LEU A 124 -9.89 4.85 -11.89
CA LEU A 124 -9.12 5.53 -12.92
C LEU A 124 -8.49 4.51 -13.89
N LEU A 125 -7.79 3.50 -13.38
CA LEU A 125 -7.19 2.42 -14.19
C LEU A 125 -8.22 1.63 -15.02
N LYS A 126 -9.49 1.56 -14.57
CA LYS A 126 -10.58 0.95 -15.34
C LYS A 126 -11.16 1.88 -16.40
N GLY A 127 -11.10 3.19 -16.19
CA GLY A 127 -11.60 4.21 -17.10
C GLY A 127 -10.62 4.53 -18.23
N ASP A 128 -9.33 4.38 -17.98
CA ASP A 128 -8.27 4.62 -18.95
C ASP A 128 -7.16 3.58 -18.81
N ARG A 129 -6.88 2.87 -19.91
CA ARG A 129 -5.88 1.80 -19.97
C ARG A 129 -4.45 2.32 -20.18
N GLN A 130 -4.29 3.61 -20.47
CA GLN A 130 -2.98 4.26 -20.60
C GLN A 130 -2.43 4.76 -19.26
N LEU A 131 -3.27 4.81 -18.23
CA LEU A 131 -2.82 5.18 -16.89
C LEU A 131 -2.02 4.04 -16.26
N GLU A 132 -0.92 4.43 -15.64
CA GLU A 132 -0.01 3.54 -14.94
C GLU A 132 -0.02 3.87 -13.45
N ALA A 133 -0.04 2.84 -12.61
CA ALA A 133 0.11 2.96 -11.18
C ALA A 133 1.32 2.17 -10.71
N LYS A 134 2.01 2.69 -9.69
CA LYS A 134 3.19 2.07 -9.08
C LYS A 134 2.96 1.85 -7.61
N MET A 135 3.20 0.62 -7.14
CA MET A 135 3.37 0.36 -5.71
C MET A 135 4.85 0.46 -5.39
N VAL A 136 5.20 1.32 -4.45
CA VAL A 136 6.59 1.57 -4.05
C VAL A 136 6.77 1.20 -2.59
N PHE A 137 7.81 0.42 -2.31
CA PHE A 137 8.28 0.09 -0.97
C PHE A 137 9.69 0.66 -0.80
N VAL A 138 9.94 1.33 0.32
CA VAL A 138 11.25 1.82 0.75
C VAL A 138 11.63 1.04 2.00
N ALA A 139 12.67 0.23 1.95
CA ALA A 139 13.14 -0.49 3.13
C ALA A 139 13.92 0.41 4.09
N ASP A 140 14.78 1.26 3.54
CA ASP A 140 15.61 2.23 4.26
C ASP A 140 15.77 3.50 3.40
N PHE A 141 15.67 4.67 4.02
CA PHE A 141 15.84 5.97 3.34
C PHE A 141 17.29 6.27 2.98
N ASP A 142 18.25 5.52 3.51
CA ASP A 142 19.66 5.64 3.15
C ASP A 142 20.09 4.62 2.06
N ASP A 143 19.21 3.67 1.72
CA ASP A 143 19.47 2.54 0.81
C ASP A 143 18.53 2.55 -0.42
N TRP A 144 18.58 3.66 -1.16
CA TRP A 144 17.95 3.76 -2.47
C TRP A 144 18.89 4.53 -3.40
N ARG A 145 19.40 3.85 -4.42
CA ARG A 145 20.12 4.50 -5.51
C ARG A 145 19.60 3.87 -6.80
N GLU A 146 19.30 4.72 -7.79
CA GLU A 146 19.01 4.36 -9.19
C GLU A 146 17.56 3.95 -9.54
N ASP A 147 16.59 4.05 -8.63
CA ASP A 147 15.15 3.87 -8.95
C ASP A 147 14.38 5.18 -8.71
N ASP A 148 13.98 5.82 -9.80
CA ASP A 148 13.27 7.11 -9.80
C ASP A 148 11.94 7.02 -9.04
N ASP A 149 11.23 5.88 -9.09
CA ASP A 149 9.95 5.72 -8.37
C ASP A 149 10.16 5.70 -6.85
N ILE A 150 11.32 5.20 -6.41
CA ILE A 150 11.70 5.19 -4.99
C ILE A 150 12.10 6.61 -4.56
N ASP A 151 12.85 7.34 -5.39
CA ASP A 151 13.20 8.75 -5.14
C ASP A 151 11.93 9.61 -5.00
N ASP A 152 10.98 9.47 -5.91
CA ASP A 152 9.69 10.19 -5.88
C ASP A 152 8.93 9.96 -4.56
N LEU A 153 8.91 8.72 -4.05
CA LEU A 153 8.29 8.44 -2.75
C LEU A 153 9.07 9.07 -1.60
N CYS A 154 10.40 8.98 -1.62
CA CYS A 154 11.27 9.57 -0.60
C CYS A 154 11.13 11.10 -0.56
N GLU A 155 11.13 11.75 -1.72
CA GLU A 155 10.94 13.19 -1.88
C GLU A 155 9.53 13.62 -1.40
N ALA A 156 8.50 12.89 -1.80
CA ALA A 156 7.12 13.17 -1.37
C ALA A 156 6.96 13.03 0.16
N VAL A 157 7.59 12.03 0.78
CA VAL A 157 7.62 11.87 2.25
C VAL A 157 8.36 13.04 2.91
N TYR A 158 9.51 13.44 2.36
CA TYR A 158 10.34 14.51 2.89
C TYR A 158 9.61 15.87 2.89
N TYR A 159 8.92 16.22 1.81
CA TYR A 159 8.18 17.48 1.73
C TYR A 159 6.96 17.52 2.63
N ASP A 160 6.23 16.42 2.81
CA ASP A 160 5.14 16.36 3.79
C ASP A 160 5.66 16.62 5.21
N ALA A 161 6.81 16.04 5.57
CA ALA A 161 7.46 16.29 6.86
C ALA A 161 7.95 17.75 7.02
N LYS A 162 8.28 18.45 5.93
CA LYS A 162 8.61 19.89 5.98
C LYS A 162 7.37 20.77 6.06
N SER A 163 6.32 20.47 5.28
CA SER A 163 5.08 21.25 5.29
C SER A 163 4.33 21.16 6.62
N THR A 164 4.45 20.04 7.33
CA THR A 164 3.88 19.89 8.68
C THR A 164 4.64 20.71 9.71
N ARG A 165 5.98 20.76 9.61
CA ARG A 165 6.84 21.59 10.49
C ARG A 165 6.66 23.09 10.27
N SER A 166 6.43 23.54 9.03
CA SER A 166 6.18 24.97 8.73
C SER A 166 4.81 25.48 9.19
N LYS A 167 3.86 24.57 9.49
CA LYS A 167 2.55 24.88 10.08
C LYS A 167 2.51 24.79 11.62
N GLY A 168 3.67 24.85 12.28
CA GLY A 168 3.76 24.89 13.75
C GLY A 168 2.88 26.00 14.35
N PRO A 169 2.38 25.83 15.59
CA PRO A 169 1.19 26.51 16.07
C PRO A 169 1.38 28.02 16.05
N ASP A 170 0.50 28.70 15.34
CA ASP A 170 0.25 30.13 15.54
C ASP A 170 -0.13 30.28 17.02
N ARG A 171 0.80 30.77 17.84
CA ARG A 171 0.52 31.17 19.21
C ARG A 171 -0.22 32.51 19.14
N GLY A 172 -1.51 32.44 18.84
CA GLY A 172 -2.48 33.52 19.01
C GLY A 172 -3.18 33.41 20.36
#